data_AF-A0A645F653-F1
#
_entry.id   AF-A0A645F653-F1
#
_cell.length_a   1.000
_cell.length_b   1.000
_cell.length_c   1.000
_cell.angle_alpha   90.00
_cell.angle_beta   90.00
_cell.angle_gamma   90.00
#
_symmetry.space_group_name_H-M   'P 1'
#
loop_
_entity.id
_entity.type
_entity.pdbx_description
1 polymer ?
#
loop_
_entity_poly.entity_id
_entity_poly.type
_entity_poly.pdbx_seq_one_letter_code
_entity_poly.pdbx_strand_id
1 'polypeptide(L)'
;MYGSSEYPLQPIPSNGTTSRNLNNFGKLSRAEKRVMIFIRRDIPKQKQRQQTSEHPFGTIKHYDGAGYFLCKGKEKVTAEYALSCLGYDIRRAVKICGSVKSLIQRYQGIAMPNLSKMVEI
;
A
#
# COMPACT_ATOMS: atom_id res chain seq x y z
N MET A 1 -9.67 0.18 18.39
CA MET A 1 -10.61 1.16 17.79
C MET A 1 -9.81 1.96 16.78
N TYR A 2 -10.34 2.26 15.59
CA TYR A 2 -9.56 2.90 14.53
C TYR A 2 -9.09 4.31 14.93
N GLY A 3 -7.78 4.60 14.79
CA GLY A 3 -7.20 5.94 14.93
C GLY A 3 -6.17 6.07 16.07
N SER A 4 -5.08 6.80 15.81
CA SER A 4 -4.08 7.19 16.82
C SER A 4 -4.72 8.14 17.85
N SER A 5 -4.39 7.97 19.13
CA SER A 5 -4.83 8.88 20.21
C SER A 5 -4.15 10.25 20.14
N GLU A 6 -3.06 10.37 19.39
CA GLU A 6 -2.32 11.63 19.24
C GLU A 6 -3.10 12.67 18.41
N TYR A 7 -4.00 12.21 17.54
CA TYR A 7 -4.78 13.07 16.68
C TYR A 7 -6.26 12.94 17.04
N PRO A 8 -6.98 14.05 17.23
CA PRO A 8 -8.42 13.97 17.42
C PRO A 8 -9.04 13.30 16.19
N LEU A 9 -9.98 12.39 16.43
CA LEU A 9 -10.73 11.75 15.35
C LEU A 9 -11.34 12.84 14.46
N GLN A 10 -11.27 12.64 13.13
CA GLN A 10 -11.94 13.54 12.19
C GLN A 10 -13.41 13.65 12.59
N PRO A 11 -13.90 14.86 12.93
CA PRO A 11 -15.27 15.02 13.39
C PRO A 11 -16.21 14.67 12.23
N ILE A 12 -17.28 13.95 12.56
CA ILE A 12 -18.31 13.66 11.57
C ILE A 12 -18.93 15.00 11.16
N PRO A 13 -19.01 15.32 9.86
CA PRO A 13 -19.60 16.57 9.41
C PRO A 13 -21.05 16.66 9.85
N SER A 14 -21.40 17.77 10.53
CA SER A 14 -22.74 18.03 11.11
C SER A 14 -23.87 18.11 10.08
N ASN A 15 -23.50 18.26 8.81
CA ASN A 15 -24.32 18.48 7.63
C ASN A 15 -24.59 17.20 6.82
N GLY A 16 -24.16 16.02 7.30
CA GLY A 16 -24.52 14.72 6.72
C GLY A 16 -25.82 14.18 7.32
N THR A 17 -26.75 13.71 6.49
CA THR A 17 -27.93 12.98 6.99
C THR A 17 -27.45 11.65 7.59
N THR A 18 -27.54 11.49 8.91
CA THR A 18 -27.33 10.20 9.57
C THR A 18 -28.45 9.25 9.13
N SER A 19 -28.16 8.41 8.15
CA SER A 19 -29.07 7.32 7.77
C SER A 19 -29.31 6.44 9.00
N ARG A 20 -30.56 6.04 9.23
CA ARG A 20 -30.93 5.06 10.29
C ARG A 20 -30.10 3.77 10.20
N ASN A 21 -29.58 3.47 9.00
CA ASN A 21 -28.59 2.43 8.77
C ASN A 21 -27.18 3.05 8.72
N LEU A 22 -26.36 2.80 9.75
CA LEU A 22 -25.02 3.37 9.99
C LEU A 22 -23.96 3.06 8.91
N ASN A 23 -24.27 2.19 7.94
CA ASN A 23 -23.32 1.77 6.90
C ASN A 23 -23.44 2.59 5.60
N ASN A 24 -24.39 3.52 5.53
CA ASN A 24 -24.57 4.39 4.39
C ASN A 24 -24.55 5.82 4.92
N PHE A 25 -23.39 6.49 4.87
CA PHE A 25 -23.34 7.93 5.12
C PHE A 25 -24.31 8.58 4.13
N GLY A 26 -25.50 8.94 4.64
CA GLY A 26 -26.66 9.31 3.84
C GLY A 26 -26.23 10.36 2.84
N LYS A 27 -26.46 10.08 1.55
CA LYS A 27 -26.15 10.92 0.38
C LYS A 27 -25.49 12.24 0.77
N LEU A 28 -24.18 12.21 1.04
CA LEU A 28 -23.40 13.42 1.30
C LEU A 28 -23.73 14.41 0.18
N SER A 29 -24.11 15.64 0.54
CA SER A 29 -24.39 16.68 -0.43
C SER A 29 -23.20 16.74 -1.38
N ARG A 30 -23.47 16.65 -2.68
CA ARG A 30 -22.45 16.55 -3.72
C ARG A 30 -21.46 17.70 -3.51
N ALA A 31 -20.17 17.39 -3.25
CA ALA A 31 -19.15 18.43 -3.04
C ALA A 31 -19.22 19.50 -4.14
N GLU A 32 -19.17 20.77 -3.75
CA GLU A 32 -19.38 21.93 -4.64
C GLU A 32 -18.45 21.92 -5.86
N LYS A 33 -17.22 21.45 -5.67
CA LYS A 33 -16.22 21.30 -6.73
C LYS A 33 -15.72 19.86 -6.77
N ARG A 34 -15.60 19.32 -7.99
CA ARG A 34 -15.06 17.98 -8.25
C ARG A 34 -13.94 18.08 -9.27
N VAL A 35 -12.81 17.43 -8.99
CA VAL A 35 -11.75 17.22 -9.98
C VAL A 35 -12.06 15.92 -10.70
N MET A 36 -12.41 16.00 -11.98
CA MET A 36 -12.62 14.81 -12.82
C MET A 36 -11.37 14.59 -13.67
N ILE A 37 -10.60 13.58 -13.33
CA ILE A 37 -9.38 13.22 -14.07
C ILE A 37 -9.76 12.22 -15.16
N PHE A 38 -9.58 12.60 -16.42
CA PHE A 38 -9.71 11.71 -17.56
C PHE A 38 -8.36 11.12 -17.93
N ILE A 39 -8.12 9.88 -17.51
CA ILE A 39 -6.92 9.15 -17.91
C ILE A 39 -7.21 8.53 -19.28
N ARG A 40 -6.52 9.00 -20.33
CA ARG A 40 -6.60 8.39 -21.66
C ARG A 40 -6.14 6.93 -21.58
N ARG A 41 -6.88 6.02 -22.23
CA ARG A 41 -6.55 4.61 -22.24
C ARG A 41 -5.33 4.37 -23.12
N ASP A 42 -4.33 3.70 -22.54
CA ASP A 42 -3.14 3.19 -23.20
C ASP A 42 -3.13 1.68 -22.97
N ILE A 43 -3.72 0.94 -23.92
CA ILE A 43 -3.96 -0.50 -23.79
C ILE A 43 -2.63 -1.27 -23.66
N PRO A 44 -1.59 -1.01 -24.48
CA PRO A 44 -0.29 -1.66 -24.31
C PRO A 44 0.29 -1.47 -22.90
N LYS A 45 0.30 -0.24 -22.39
CA LYS A 45 0.85 0.07 -21.07
C LYS A 45 0.04 -0.56 -19.93
N GLN A 46 -1.28 -0.63 -20.08
CA GLN A 46 -2.16 -1.31 -19.12
C GLN A 46 -1.86 -2.81 -19.06
N LYS A 47 -1.69 -3.47 -20.21
CA LYS A 47 -1.32 -4.90 -20.26
C LYS A 47 0.05 -5.15 -19.63
N GLN A 48 1.04 -4.31 -19.89
CA GLN A 48 2.36 -4.44 -19.27
C GLN A 48 2.29 -4.30 -17.74
N ARG A 49 1.53 -3.32 -17.24
CA ARG A 49 1.31 -3.15 -15.80
C ARG A 49 0.66 -4.37 -15.18
N GLN A 50 -0.39 -4.87 -15.82
CA GLN A 50 -1.09 -6.08 -15.40
C GLN A 50 -0.10 -7.23 -15.18
N GLN A 51 0.71 -7.55 -16.19
CA GLN A 51 1.70 -8.63 -16.11
C GLN A 51 2.74 -8.40 -15.00
N THR A 52 3.19 -7.15 -14.84
CA THR A 52 4.25 -6.81 -13.88
C THR A 52 3.73 -6.83 -12.44
N SER A 53 2.50 -6.38 -12.19
CA SER A 53 1.91 -6.31 -10.86
C SER A 53 1.25 -7.61 -10.43
N GLU A 54 0.63 -8.36 -11.34
CA GLU A 54 -0.08 -9.60 -10.98
C GLU A 54 0.88 -10.69 -10.52
N HIS A 55 2.09 -10.76 -11.09
CA HIS A 55 3.08 -11.76 -10.71
C HIS A 55 3.48 -11.74 -9.21
N PRO A 56 3.89 -10.59 -8.61
CA PRO A 56 4.21 -10.54 -7.19
C PRO A 56 2.99 -10.84 -6.31
N PHE A 57 1.81 -10.31 -6.64
CA PHE A 57 0.59 -10.60 -5.87
C PHE A 57 0.20 -12.08 -5.93
N GLY A 58 0.28 -12.70 -7.11
CA GLY A 58 0.01 -14.13 -7.28
C GLY A 58 1.00 -14.99 -6.51
N THR A 59 2.28 -14.61 -6.49
CA THR A 59 3.31 -15.31 -5.71
C THR A 59 3.00 -15.24 -4.22
N ILE A 60 2.79 -14.04 -3.67
CA ILE A 60 2.49 -13.87 -2.24
C ILE A 60 1.20 -14.61 -1.85
N LYS A 61 0.15 -14.48 -2.65
CA LYS A 61 -1.15 -15.06 -2.33
C LYS A 61 -1.17 -16.59 -2.42
N HIS A 62 -0.60 -17.16 -3.48
CA HIS A 62 -0.72 -18.58 -3.78
C HIS A 62 0.52 -19.39 -3.36
N TYR A 63 1.72 -18.90 -3.67
CA TYR A 63 2.96 -19.62 -3.38
C TYR A 63 3.37 -19.47 -1.91
N ASP A 64 3.23 -18.27 -1.34
CA ASP A 64 3.54 -18.02 0.08
C ASP A 64 2.36 -18.34 1.00
N GLY A 65 1.22 -18.80 0.47
CA GLY A 65 0.06 -19.19 1.25
C GLY A 65 -0.70 -18.03 1.91
N ALA A 66 -0.43 -16.76 1.55
CA ALA A 66 -1.11 -15.59 2.10
C ALA A 66 -2.50 -15.34 1.44
N GLY A 67 -3.32 -16.39 1.38
CA GLY A 67 -4.67 -16.35 0.81
C GLY A 67 -5.70 -15.66 1.70
N TYR A 68 -5.42 -15.56 3.00
CA TYR A 68 -6.27 -14.95 4.03
C TYR A 68 -5.39 -14.30 5.10
N PHE A 69 -5.94 -13.31 5.80
CA PHE A 69 -5.26 -12.63 6.90
C PHE A 69 -5.58 -13.28 8.24
N LEU A 70 -4.59 -13.38 9.11
CA LEU A 70 -4.75 -13.85 10.49
C LEU A 70 -5.17 -12.71 11.41
N CYS A 71 -4.71 -11.49 11.13
CA CYS A 71 -5.03 -10.31 11.91
C CYS A 71 -6.41 -9.72 11.57
N LYS A 72 -6.98 -8.99 12.53
CA LYS A 72 -8.20 -8.21 12.35
C LYS A 72 -7.92 -6.71 12.53
N GLY A 73 -8.59 -5.89 11.71
CA GLY A 73 -8.45 -4.44 11.71
C GLY A 73 -7.37 -3.94 10.76
N LYS A 74 -7.59 -2.75 10.18
CA LYS A 74 -6.76 -2.18 9.11
C LYS A 74 -5.27 -2.10 9.47
N GLU A 75 -4.92 -1.59 10.64
CA GLU A 75 -3.51 -1.40 11.04
C GLU A 75 -2.75 -2.72 11.09
N LYS A 76 -3.28 -3.72 11.81
CA LYS A 76 -2.65 -5.03 11.95
C LYS A 76 -2.58 -5.79 10.64
N VAL A 77 -3.66 -5.78 9.85
CA VAL A 77 -3.71 -6.39 8.51
C VAL A 77 -2.71 -5.71 7.56
N THR A 78 -2.55 -4.38 7.66
CA THR A 78 -1.57 -3.65 6.85
C THR A 78 -0.15 -4.07 7.22
N ALA A 79 0.16 -4.22 8.52
CA ALA A 79 1.46 -4.70 8.98
C ALA A 79 1.74 -6.15 8.53
N GLU A 80 0.74 -7.04 8.65
CA GLU A 80 0.83 -8.43 8.18
C GLU A 80 1.15 -8.47 6.68
N TYR A 81 0.40 -7.71 5.88
CA TYR A 81 0.61 -7.64 4.44
C TYR A 81 1.96 -7.02 4.07
N ALA A 82 2.36 -5.95 4.75
CA ALA A 82 3.65 -5.30 4.53
C ALA A 82 4.82 -6.26 4.81
N LEU A 83 4.70 -7.12 5.83
CA LEU A 83 5.70 -8.13 6.13
C LEU A 83 5.77 -9.21 5.04
N SER A 84 4.62 -9.65 4.51
CA SER A 84 4.59 -10.57 3.36
C SER A 84 5.25 -9.97 2.11
N CYS A 85 4.97 -8.70 1.80
CA CYS A 85 5.60 -7.99 0.69
C CYS A 85 7.12 -7.86 0.89
N LEU A 86 7.57 -7.47 2.09
CA LEU A 86 8.98 -7.36 2.42
C LEU A 86 9.71 -8.71 2.25
N GLY A 87 9.10 -9.80 2.71
CA GLY A 87 9.66 -11.15 2.54
C GLY A 87 9.81 -11.53 1.05
N TYR A 88 8.78 -11.22 0.24
CA TYR A 88 8.86 -11.42 -1.21
C TYR A 88 9.98 -10.58 -1.85
N ASP A 89 10.08 -9.30 -1.50
CA ASP A 89 11.07 -8.38 -2.06
C ASP A 89 12.51 -8.80 -1.73
N ILE A 90 12.78 -9.22 -0.48
CA ILE A 90 14.09 -9.75 -0.09
C ILE A 90 14.41 -11.01 -0.90
N ARG A 91 13.48 -11.98 -0.96
CA ARG A 91 13.68 -13.22 -1.72
C ARG A 91 13.95 -12.93 -3.20
N ARG A 92 13.20 -11.99 -3.80
CA ARG A 92 13.38 -11.58 -5.19
C ARG A 92 14.72 -10.87 -5.40
N ALA A 93 15.11 -9.97 -4.50
CA ALA A 93 16.38 -9.25 -4.56
C ALA A 93 17.58 -10.21 -4.48
N VAL A 94 17.53 -11.21 -3.57
CA VAL A 94 18.55 -12.27 -3.49
C VAL A 94 18.63 -13.05 -4.80
N LYS A 95 17.47 -13.42 -5.38
CA LYS A 95 17.43 -14.17 -6.64
C LYS A 95 17.99 -13.37 -7.83
N ILE A 96 17.72 -12.07 -7.90
CA ILE A 96 18.28 -11.18 -8.91
C ILE A 96 19.79 -10.97 -8.71
N CYS A 97 20.25 -10.85 -7.46
CA CYS A 97 21.66 -10.66 -7.14
C CYS A 97 22.49 -11.95 -7.18
N GLY A 98 21.83 -13.12 -7.28
CA GLY A 98 22.46 -14.44 -7.31
C GLY A 98 22.81 -15.02 -5.94
N SER A 99 23.08 -14.19 -4.92
CA SER A 99 23.31 -14.64 -3.55
C SER A 99 23.05 -13.54 -2.53
N VAL A 100 22.90 -13.93 -1.25
CA VAL A 100 22.79 -12.99 -0.12
C VAL A 100 24.06 -12.15 0.02
N LYS A 101 25.24 -12.75 -0.15
CA LYS A 101 26.53 -12.03 -0.09
C LYS A 101 26.61 -10.94 -1.17
N SER A 102 26.21 -11.27 -2.39
CA SER A 102 26.18 -10.33 -3.52
C SER A 102 25.20 -9.19 -3.29
N LEU A 103 24.04 -9.46 -2.69
CA LEU A 103 23.07 -8.43 -2.32
C LEU A 103 23.67 -7.47 -1.27
N ILE A 104 24.28 -8.00 -0.20
CA ILE A 104 24.91 -7.20 0.86
C ILE A 104 26.03 -6.33 0.29
N GLN A 105 26.91 -6.91 -0.55
CA GLN A 105 28.01 -6.17 -1.18
C GLN A 105 27.48 -5.01 -2.05
N ARG A 106 26.42 -5.25 -2.84
CA ARG A 106 25.78 -4.18 -3.61
C ARG A 106 25.19 -3.10 -2.72
N TYR A 107 24.53 -3.48 -1.63
CA TYR A 107 23.96 -2.52 -0.68
C TYR A 107 25.04 -1.66 -0.01
N GLN A 108 26.16 -2.26 0.40
CA GLN A 108 27.30 -1.53 0.97
C GLN A 108 28.00 -0.61 -0.03
N GLY A 109 27.98 -0.96 -1.33
CA GLY A 109 28.51 -0.12 -2.40
C GLY A 109 27.63 1.07 -2.79
N ILE A 110 26.38 1.12 -2.30
CA ILE A 110 25.52 2.29 -2.48
C ILE A 110 25.97 3.34 -1.47
N ALA A 111 26.57 4.43 -1.97
CA ALA A 111 26.80 5.61 -1.16
C ALA A 111 25.43 6.16 -0.71
N MET A 112 25.05 5.88 0.54
CA MET A 112 23.83 6.44 1.10
C MET A 112 24.00 7.96 1.17
N PRO A 113 23.06 8.75 0.61
CA PRO A 113 23.07 10.18 0.84
C PRO A 113 22.98 10.43 2.35
N ASN A 114 23.69 11.45 2.82
CA ASN A 114 23.79 11.79 4.23
C ASN A 114 22.38 11.92 4.82
N LEU A 115 22.06 11.14 5.85
CA LEU A 115 20.69 10.98 6.38
C LEU A 115 20.09 12.31 6.85
N SER A 116 20.94 13.25 7.26
CA SER A 116 20.60 14.64 7.59
C SER A 116 19.93 15.41 6.44
N LYS A 117 20.23 15.09 5.18
CA LYS A 117 19.64 15.76 4.00
C LYS A 117 18.26 15.23 3.60
N MET A 118 17.82 14.07 4.12
CA MET A 118 16.52 13.47 3.77
C MET A 118 15.38 13.91 4.70
N VAL A 119 15.70 14.47 5.87
CA VAL A 119 14.71 14.95 6.85
C VAL A 119 14.22 16.37 6.54
N GLU A 120 14.90 17.07 5.61
CA GLU A 120 14.55 18.44 5.20
C GLU A 120 13.54 18.52 4.02
N ILE A 121 12.93 17.40 3.62
CA ILE A 121 11.88 17.33 2.58
C ILE A 121 10.55 16.96 3.23
#